data_AF-A0A1F2V665-F1
#
_entry.id   AF-A0A1F2V665-F1
#
_cell.length_a   1.000
_cell.length_b   1.000
_cell.length_c   1.000
_cell.angle_alpha   90.00
_cell.angle_beta   90.00
_cell.angle_gamma   90.00
#
_symmetry.space_group_name_H-M   'P 1'
#
loop_
_entity.id
_entity.type
_entity.pdbx_description
1 polymer ?
#
loop_
_entity_poly.entity_id
_entity_poly.type
_entity_poly.pdbx_seq_one_letter_code
_entity_poly.pdbx_strand_id
1 'polypeptide(L)'
;MRLLRYLYILALVIWLGGIVVAGAIVAPSVFGVLQAWNPVDGRVLAGRVFGDVLQRLHWLAYAMGSVMFVALTLHRLLGARPEKYGIRASIMAVMLLVTMYSGFMVTPRVAAIQAEVGGAVAALADTDARKVEFNRLHGLANVLLAATAIGGFALLWWEARE
;
A
#
# COMPACT_ATOMS: atom_id res chain seq x y z
N MET A 1 -9.50 -15.27 23.31
CA MET A 1 -10.27 -14.29 22.51
C MET A 1 -9.67 -12.89 22.53
N ARG A 2 -9.42 -12.26 23.70
CA ARG A 2 -8.88 -10.88 23.78
C ARG A 2 -7.53 -10.69 23.08
N LEU A 3 -6.59 -11.63 23.27
CA LEU A 3 -5.28 -11.57 22.60
C LEU A 3 -5.41 -11.64 21.07
N LEU A 4 -6.25 -12.53 20.53
CA LEU A 4 -6.47 -12.63 19.08
C LEU A 4 -7.09 -11.36 18.51
N ARG A 5 -8.07 -10.77 19.20
CA ARG A 5 -8.64 -9.47 18.81
C ARG A 5 -7.59 -8.36 18.86
N TYR A 6 -6.77 -8.33 19.91
CA TYR A 6 -5.66 -7.38 20.02
C TYR A 6 -4.66 -7.51 18.87
N LEU A 7 -4.21 -8.72 18.54
CA LEU A 7 -3.29 -8.97 17.42
C LEU A 7 -3.89 -8.56 16.08
N TYR A 8 -5.18 -8.84 15.88
CA TYR A 8 -5.91 -8.40 14.68
C TYR A 8 -5.93 -6.86 14.56
N ILE A 9 -6.32 -6.14 15.63
CA ILE A 9 -6.37 -4.67 15.63
C ILE A 9 -4.96 -4.08 15.48
N LEU A 10 -3.97 -4.63 16.17
CA LEU A 10 -2.58 -4.18 16.09
C LEU A 10 -2.05 -4.29 14.66
N ALA A 11 -2.25 -5.45 14.02
CA ALA A 11 -1.84 -5.66 12.64
C ALA A 11 -2.58 -4.74 11.66
N LEU A 12 -3.89 -4.53 11.86
CA LEU A 12 -4.68 -3.58 11.08
C LEU A 12 -4.14 -2.15 11.21
N VAL A 13 -3.87 -1.68 12.42
CA VAL A 13 -3.37 -0.33 12.68
C VAL A 13 -1.96 -0.14 12.12
N ILE A 14 -1.08 -1.12 12.25
CA ILE A 14 0.28 -1.06 11.67
C ILE A 14 0.19 -0.97 10.14
N TRP A 15 -0.65 -1.79 9.49
CA TRP A 15 -0.79 -1.77 8.04
C TRP A 15 -1.47 -0.49 7.53
N LEU A 16 -2.65 -0.16 8.07
CA LEU A 16 -3.40 1.04 7.68
C LEU A 16 -2.62 2.32 8.00
N GLY A 17 -2.06 2.41 9.20
CA GLY A 17 -1.22 3.52 9.63
C GLY A 17 0.00 3.68 8.73
N GLY A 18 0.65 2.57 8.36
CA GLY A 18 1.74 2.57 7.39
C GLY A 18 1.36 3.17 6.04
N ILE A 19 0.19 2.80 5.49
CA ILE A 19 -0.32 3.37 4.24
C ILE A 19 -0.58 4.87 4.37
N VAL A 20 -1.28 5.28 5.44
CA VAL A 20 -1.65 6.69 5.66
C VAL A 20 -0.40 7.54 5.84
N VAL A 21 0.56 7.12 6.68
CA VAL A 21 1.80 7.86 6.91
C VAL A 21 2.66 7.90 5.63
N ALA A 22 2.75 6.79 4.90
CA ALA A 22 3.52 6.75 3.65
C ALA A 22 2.96 7.75 2.61
N GLY A 23 1.64 7.75 2.40
CA GLY A 23 0.99 8.61 1.41
C GLY A 23 0.89 10.07 1.83
N ALA A 24 0.49 10.33 3.07
CA ALA A 24 0.18 11.69 3.54
C ALA A 24 1.38 12.46 4.08
N ILE A 25 2.44 11.76 4.52
CA ILE A 25 3.60 12.40 5.15
C ILE A 25 4.87 12.09 4.36
N VAL A 26 5.22 10.80 4.21
CA VAL A 26 6.51 10.41 3.63
C VAL A 26 6.64 10.86 2.16
N ALA A 27 5.63 10.59 1.33
CA ALA A 27 5.63 11.03 -0.07
C ALA A 27 5.83 12.55 -0.21
N PRO A 28 4.96 13.43 0.33
CA PRO A 28 5.12 14.88 0.14
C PRO A 28 6.43 15.41 0.75
N SER A 29 6.88 14.88 1.89
CA SER A 29 8.16 15.29 2.48
C SER A 29 9.36 14.92 1.61
N VAL A 30 9.43 13.68 1.12
CA VAL A 30 10.55 13.21 0.30
C VAL A 30 10.59 13.94 -1.05
N PHE A 31 9.44 14.05 -1.73
CA PHE A 31 9.37 14.76 -3.01
C PHE A 31 9.63 16.26 -2.84
N GLY A 32 9.08 16.89 -1.81
CA GLY A 32 9.28 18.32 -1.55
C GLY A 32 10.73 18.67 -1.26
N VAL A 33 11.37 17.95 -0.32
CA VAL A 33 12.76 18.22 0.10
C VAL A 33 13.74 17.94 -1.04
N LEU A 34 13.64 16.77 -1.69
CA LEU A 34 14.62 16.39 -2.71
C LEU A 34 14.49 17.22 -3.99
N GLN A 35 13.26 17.56 -4.41
CA GLN A 35 13.06 18.46 -5.55
C GLN A 35 13.57 19.88 -5.27
N ALA A 36 13.45 20.36 -4.02
CA ALA A 36 14.04 21.64 -3.62
C ALA A 36 15.57 21.61 -3.58
N TRP A 37 16.17 20.48 -3.18
CA TRP A 37 17.61 20.29 -3.13
C TRP A 37 18.26 20.25 -4.53
N ASN A 38 17.67 19.54 -5.48
CA ASN A 38 18.11 19.52 -6.88
C ASN A 38 16.90 19.47 -7.82
N PRO A 39 16.59 20.57 -8.54
CA PRO A 39 15.41 20.63 -9.42
C PRO A 39 15.46 19.65 -10.60
N VAL A 40 16.65 19.22 -11.02
CA VAL A 40 16.85 18.33 -12.17
C VAL A 40 16.71 16.87 -11.76
N ASP A 41 17.48 16.42 -10.76
CA ASP A 41 17.56 15.01 -10.38
C ASP A 41 16.74 14.66 -9.12
N GLY A 42 16.39 15.65 -8.32
CA GLY A 42 15.78 15.46 -7.01
C GLY A 42 14.45 14.71 -7.07
N ARG A 43 13.63 14.97 -8.09
CA ARG A 43 12.36 14.24 -8.30
C ARG A 43 12.57 12.77 -8.65
N VAL A 44 13.63 12.45 -9.41
CA VAL A 44 13.99 11.07 -9.75
C VAL A 44 14.46 10.33 -8.50
N LEU A 45 15.32 10.96 -7.70
CA LEU A 45 15.78 10.40 -6.43
C LEU A 45 14.62 10.21 -5.44
N ALA A 46 13.69 11.16 -5.35
CA ALA A 46 12.48 11.03 -4.54
C ALA A 46 11.63 9.83 -4.95
N GLY A 47 11.45 9.62 -6.25
CA GLY A 47 10.77 8.44 -6.78
C GLY A 47 11.46 7.13 -6.37
N ARG A 48 12.80 7.08 -6.37
CA ARG A 48 13.56 5.89 -5.92
C ARG A 48 13.41 5.64 -4.43
N VAL A 49 13.55 6.68 -3.60
CA VAL A 49 13.39 6.58 -2.14
C VAL A 49 11.97 6.15 -1.79
N PHE A 50 10.96 6.80 -2.36
CA PHE A 50 9.57 6.44 -2.10
C PHE A 50 9.21 5.05 -2.66
N GLY A 51 9.82 4.65 -3.77
CA GLY A 51 9.73 3.29 -4.30
C GLY A 51 10.23 2.23 -3.30
N ASP A 52 11.40 2.44 -2.67
CA ASP A 52 11.92 1.56 -1.61
C ASP A 52 11.00 1.53 -0.38
N VAL A 53 10.47 2.68 0.05
CA VAL A 53 9.47 2.76 1.13
C VAL A 53 8.23 1.93 0.78
N LEU A 54 7.70 2.06 -0.44
CA LEU A 54 6.55 1.28 -0.89
C LEU A 54 6.89 -0.21 -0.92
N GLN A 55 8.06 -0.63 -1.39
CA GLN A 55 8.45 -2.04 -1.39
C GLN A 55 8.47 -2.63 0.02
N ARG A 56 9.05 -1.90 0.99
CA ARG A 56 9.03 -2.31 2.42
C ARG A 56 7.62 -2.35 2.98
N LEU A 57 6.78 -1.38 2.60
CA LEU A 57 5.38 -1.33 3.00
C LEU A 57 4.59 -2.52 2.45
N HIS A 58 4.84 -2.97 1.22
CA HIS A 58 4.21 -4.18 0.66
C HIS A 58 4.57 -5.43 1.48
N TRP A 59 5.84 -5.61 1.86
CA TRP A 59 6.25 -6.72 2.73
C TRP A 59 5.61 -6.65 4.11
N LEU A 60 5.55 -5.45 4.71
CA LEU A 60 4.85 -5.23 5.97
C LEU A 60 3.36 -5.57 5.82
N ALA A 61 2.72 -5.16 4.74
CA ALA A 61 1.32 -5.43 4.44
C ALA A 61 1.04 -6.94 4.33
N TYR A 62 1.91 -7.70 3.66
CA TYR A 62 1.78 -9.15 3.56
C TYR A 62 1.89 -9.80 4.95
N ALA A 63 2.89 -9.42 5.74
CA ALA A 63 3.06 -9.93 7.10
C ALA A 63 1.85 -9.60 7.99
N MET A 64 1.42 -8.34 8.01
CA MET A 64 0.29 -7.90 8.85
C MET A 64 -1.03 -8.51 8.38
N GLY A 65 -1.29 -8.58 7.08
CA GLY A 65 -2.47 -9.25 6.55
C GLY A 65 -2.50 -10.74 6.88
N SER A 66 -1.36 -11.44 6.84
CA SER A 66 -1.27 -12.83 7.31
C SER A 66 -1.58 -12.95 8.80
N VAL A 67 -1.03 -12.07 9.65
CA VAL A 67 -1.34 -12.06 11.09
C VAL A 67 -2.83 -11.82 11.32
N MET A 68 -3.44 -10.87 10.61
CA MET A 68 -4.88 -10.61 10.72
C MET A 68 -5.70 -11.83 10.32
N PHE A 69 -5.36 -12.50 9.21
CA PHE A 69 -6.06 -13.70 8.76
C PHE A 69 -5.98 -14.83 9.78
N VAL A 70 -4.76 -15.14 10.26
CA VAL A 70 -4.54 -16.17 11.28
C VAL A 70 -5.31 -15.84 12.56
N ALA A 71 -5.24 -14.59 13.03
CA ALA A 71 -5.94 -14.16 14.24
C ALA A 71 -7.46 -14.31 14.10
N LEU A 72 -8.04 -13.88 12.97
CA LEU A 72 -9.48 -13.96 12.71
C LEU A 72 -9.95 -15.41 12.55
N THR A 73 -9.20 -16.25 11.84
CA THR A 73 -9.52 -17.67 11.66
C THR A 73 -9.40 -18.44 12.97
N LEU A 74 -8.35 -18.24 13.76
CA LEU A 74 -8.22 -18.86 15.08
C LEU A 74 -9.32 -18.41 16.04
N HIS A 75 -9.76 -17.15 15.97
CA HIS A 75 -10.88 -16.67 16.77
C HIS A 75 -12.17 -17.41 16.44
N ARG A 76 -12.41 -17.70 15.14
CA ARG A 76 -13.54 -18.51 14.67
C ARG A 76 -13.45 -19.97 15.13
N LEU A 77 -12.26 -20.56 15.17
CA LEU A 77 -12.07 -21.97 15.51
C LEU A 77 -12.09 -22.23 17.02
N LEU A 78 -11.56 -21.31 17.83
CA LEU A 78 -11.34 -21.49 19.27
C LEU A 78 -12.40 -20.80 20.15
N GLY A 79 -13.41 -20.17 19.55
CA GLY A 79 -14.41 -19.38 20.28
C GLY A 79 -15.76 -19.33 19.57
N ALA A 80 -16.63 -18.42 20.03
CA ALA A 80 -17.89 -18.15 19.34
C ALA A 80 -17.60 -17.55 17.95
N ARG A 81 -18.43 -17.91 16.96
CA ARG A 81 -18.29 -17.38 15.60
C ARG A 81 -18.33 -15.83 15.65
N PRO A 82 -17.29 -15.12 15.17
CA PRO A 82 -17.33 -13.67 15.10
C PRO A 82 -18.52 -13.23 14.27
N GLU A 83 -19.26 -12.22 14.75
CA GLU A 83 -20.33 -11.63 13.97
C GLU A 83 -19.77 -11.14 12.63
N LYS A 84 -20.42 -11.58 11.54
CA LYS A 84 -20.12 -11.18 10.16
C LYS A 84 -18.65 -11.46 9.75
N TYR A 85 -18.07 -12.54 10.26
CA TYR A 85 -16.75 -13.08 9.85
C TYR A 85 -16.53 -13.05 8.34
N GLY A 86 -17.54 -13.49 7.56
CA GLY A 86 -17.44 -13.56 6.10
C GLY A 86 -17.16 -12.20 5.47
N ILE A 87 -17.79 -11.12 5.96
CA ILE A 87 -17.57 -9.77 5.42
C ILE A 87 -16.16 -9.29 5.75
N ARG A 88 -15.70 -9.44 7.00
CA ARG A 88 -14.34 -9.00 7.40
C ARG A 88 -13.27 -9.76 6.63
N ALA A 89 -13.39 -11.08 6.58
CA ALA A 89 -12.46 -11.94 5.85
C ALA A 89 -12.42 -11.59 4.36
N SER A 90 -13.57 -11.28 3.74
CA SER A 90 -13.63 -10.84 2.34
C SER A 90 -12.95 -9.49 2.13
N ILE A 91 -13.19 -8.49 2.99
CA ILE A 91 -12.52 -7.18 2.88
C ILE A 91 -11.01 -7.36 3.00
N MET A 92 -10.54 -8.12 3.99
CA MET A 92 -9.12 -8.41 4.18
C MET A 92 -8.51 -9.15 2.98
N ALA A 93 -9.23 -10.13 2.42
CA ALA A 93 -8.79 -10.87 1.25
C ALA A 93 -8.60 -9.92 0.06
N VAL A 94 -9.59 -9.06 -0.20
CA VAL A 94 -9.53 -8.07 -1.28
C VAL A 94 -8.36 -7.11 -1.06
N MET A 95 -8.18 -6.57 0.15
CA MET A 95 -7.06 -5.68 0.48
C MET A 95 -5.71 -6.35 0.21
N LEU A 96 -5.53 -7.60 0.63
CA LEU A 96 -4.30 -8.36 0.39
C LEU A 96 -4.08 -8.61 -1.10
N LEU A 97 -5.10 -9.06 -1.83
CA LEU A 97 -5.00 -9.34 -3.27
C LEU A 97 -4.67 -8.07 -4.06
N VAL A 98 -5.30 -6.94 -3.73
CA VAL A 98 -5.00 -5.63 -4.32
C VAL A 98 -3.55 -5.23 -4.05
N THR A 99 -3.07 -5.43 -2.82
CA THR A 99 -1.70 -5.10 -2.43
C THR A 99 -0.68 -6.03 -3.11
N MET A 100 -1.00 -7.33 -3.24
CA MET A 100 -0.18 -8.29 -3.98
C MET A 100 -0.12 -7.94 -5.47
N TYR A 101 -1.25 -7.61 -6.08
CA TYR A 101 -1.29 -7.18 -7.46
C TYR A 101 -0.47 -5.89 -7.69
N SER A 102 -0.60 -4.90 -6.81
CA SER A 102 0.24 -3.69 -6.85
C SER A 102 1.74 -4.04 -6.79
N GLY A 103 2.16 -4.81 -5.78
CA GLY A 103 3.57 -5.13 -5.55
C GLY A 103 4.19 -6.05 -6.60
N PHE A 104 3.47 -7.04 -7.11
CA PHE A 104 4.01 -8.03 -8.04
C PHE A 104 3.78 -7.69 -9.52
N MET A 105 2.73 -6.91 -9.85
CA MET A 105 2.37 -6.63 -11.25
C MET A 105 2.60 -5.18 -11.64
N VAL A 106 2.32 -4.21 -10.75
CA VAL A 106 2.41 -2.78 -11.08
C VAL A 106 3.82 -2.25 -10.81
N THR A 107 4.34 -2.44 -9.59
CA THR A 107 5.65 -1.91 -9.18
C THR A 107 6.81 -2.34 -10.09
N PRO A 108 6.95 -3.60 -10.51
CA PRO A 108 8.06 -4.00 -11.38
C PRO A 108 8.00 -3.34 -12.76
N ARG A 109 6.80 -3.10 -13.29
CA ARG A 109 6.62 -2.41 -14.58
C ARG A 109 6.98 -0.93 -14.50
N VAL A 110 6.62 -0.27 -13.40
CA VAL A 110 7.05 1.11 -13.13
C VAL A 110 8.57 1.18 -13.05
N ALA A 111 9.21 0.25 -12.33
CA ALA A 111 10.66 0.20 -12.20
C ALA A 111 11.36 -0.08 -13.54
N ALA A 112 10.81 -0.96 -14.37
CA ALA A 112 11.32 -1.25 -15.71
C ALA A 112 11.33 0.00 -16.59
N ILE A 113 10.22 0.76 -16.62
CA ILE A 113 10.15 2.01 -17.38
C ILE A 113 11.17 3.03 -16.85
N GLN A 114 11.31 3.16 -15.53
CA GLN A 114 12.31 4.06 -14.96
C GLN A 114 13.75 3.67 -15.32
N ALA A 115 14.05 2.37 -15.37
CA ALA A 115 15.36 1.85 -15.79
C ALA A 115 15.63 2.10 -17.28
N GLU A 116 14.64 1.88 -18.15
CA GLU A 116 14.75 2.14 -19.59
C GLU A 116 14.97 3.61 -19.93
N VAL A 117 14.35 4.52 -19.16
CA VAL A 117 14.48 5.96 -19.38
C VAL A 117 15.81 6.50 -18.85
N GLY A 118 16.36 5.92 -17.77
CA GLY A 118 17.65 6.31 -17.20
C GLY A 118 17.69 7.72 -16.56
N GLY A 119 16.57 8.44 -16.56
CA GLY A 119 16.45 9.82 -16.09
C GLY A 119 15.01 10.19 -15.73
N ALA A 120 14.68 11.48 -15.79
CA ALA A 120 13.35 11.95 -15.46
C ALA A 120 12.33 11.57 -16.55
N VAL A 121 11.43 10.63 -16.23
CA VAL A 121 10.29 10.27 -17.12
C VAL A 121 9.45 11.49 -17.51
N ALA A 122 9.36 12.48 -16.62
CA ALA A 122 8.66 13.74 -16.87
C ALA A 122 9.26 14.57 -18.02
N ALA A 123 10.55 14.39 -18.33
CA ALA A 123 11.24 15.11 -19.40
C ALA A 123 10.98 14.53 -20.80
N LEU A 124 10.39 13.32 -20.88
CA LEU A 124 9.95 12.77 -22.17
C LEU A 124 8.78 13.58 -22.74
N ALA A 125 8.64 13.55 -24.07
CA ALA A 125 7.47 14.11 -24.75
C ALA A 125 6.18 13.45 -24.24
N ASP A 126 5.07 14.20 -24.22
CA ASP A 126 3.78 13.69 -23.72
C ASP A 126 3.22 12.54 -24.56
N THR A 127 3.65 12.44 -25.83
CA THR A 127 3.30 11.34 -26.74
C THR A 127 4.23 10.13 -26.63
N ASP A 128 5.29 10.19 -25.82
CA ASP A 128 6.19 9.05 -25.60
C ASP A 128 5.43 7.94 -24.85
N ALA A 129 5.38 6.75 -25.47
CA ALA A 129 4.64 5.61 -24.94
C ALA A 129 5.07 5.23 -23.50
N ARG A 130 6.34 5.41 -23.14
CA ARG A 130 6.87 5.10 -21.80
C ARG A 130 6.31 6.07 -20.76
N LYS A 131 6.22 7.36 -21.08
CA LYS A 131 5.63 8.37 -20.19
C LYS A 131 4.14 8.12 -19.97
N VAL A 132 3.41 7.81 -21.05
CA VAL A 132 1.98 7.49 -20.99
C VAL A 132 1.74 6.27 -20.11
N GLU A 133 2.48 5.17 -20.33
CA GLU A 133 2.32 3.96 -19.54
C GLU A 133 2.77 4.15 -18.08
N PHE A 134 3.85 4.88 -17.84
CA PHE A 134 4.28 5.24 -16.48
C PHE A 134 3.16 5.98 -15.73
N ASN A 135 2.57 7.01 -16.35
CA ASN A 135 1.49 7.78 -15.72
C ASN A 135 0.26 6.91 -15.43
N ARG A 136 -0.10 6.01 -16.36
CA ARG A 136 -1.20 5.06 -16.18
C ARG A 136 -0.94 4.10 -15.01
N LEU A 137 0.25 3.50 -14.95
CA LEU A 137 0.63 2.57 -13.89
C LEU A 137 0.77 3.28 -12.53
N HIS A 138 1.33 4.48 -12.51
CA HIS A 138 1.46 5.29 -11.30
C HIS A 138 0.09 5.70 -10.76
N GLY A 139 -0.83 6.15 -11.64
CA GLY A 139 -2.22 6.42 -11.28
C GLY A 139 -2.94 5.18 -10.74
N LEU A 140 -2.76 4.04 -11.41
CA LEU A 140 -3.31 2.76 -10.94
C LEU A 140 -2.77 2.39 -9.55
N ALA A 141 -1.46 2.50 -9.31
CA ALA A 141 -0.87 2.23 -8.00
C ALA A 141 -1.49 3.10 -6.89
N ASN A 142 -1.71 4.39 -7.16
CA ASN A 142 -2.35 5.30 -6.21
C ASN A 142 -3.80 4.89 -5.90
N VAL A 143 -4.57 4.48 -6.93
CA VAL A 143 -5.95 3.99 -6.75
C VAL A 143 -5.97 2.69 -5.93
N LEU A 144 -5.08 1.74 -6.23
CA LEU A 144 -5.00 0.46 -5.49
C LEU A 144 -4.61 0.69 -4.02
N LEU A 145 -3.67 1.60 -3.76
CA LEU A 145 -3.29 1.98 -2.40
C LEU A 145 -4.45 2.62 -1.65
N ALA A 146 -5.17 3.57 -2.28
CA ALA A 146 -6.33 4.22 -1.69
C ALA A 146 -7.48 3.24 -1.41
N ALA A 147 -7.77 2.32 -2.35
CA ALA A 147 -8.76 1.27 -2.16
C ALA A 147 -8.42 0.36 -0.96
N THR A 148 -7.13 0.04 -0.80
CA THR A 148 -6.65 -0.72 0.36
C THR A 148 -6.85 0.06 1.66
N ALA A 149 -6.52 1.37 1.67
CA ALA A 149 -6.74 2.22 2.85
C ALA A 149 -8.23 2.31 3.23
N ILE A 150 -9.13 2.48 2.25
CA ILE A 150 -10.58 2.51 2.48
C ILE A 150 -11.06 1.20 3.12
N GLY A 151 -10.58 0.05 2.64
CA GLY A 151 -10.86 -1.24 3.28
C GLY A 151 -10.38 -1.29 4.73
N GLY A 152 -9.17 -0.77 5.00
CA GLY A 152 -8.64 -0.69 6.35
C GLY A 152 -9.46 0.21 7.28
N PHE A 153 -9.89 1.38 6.80
CA PHE A 153 -10.79 2.27 7.56
C PHE A 153 -12.15 1.62 7.83
N ALA A 154 -12.71 0.90 6.86
CA ALA A 154 -13.96 0.16 7.06
C ALA A 154 -13.83 -0.90 8.16
N LEU A 155 -12.71 -1.64 8.20
CA LEU A 155 -12.42 -2.61 9.26
C LEU A 155 -12.19 -1.92 10.60
N LEU A 156 -11.48 -0.78 10.63
CA LEU A 156 -11.20 -0.04 11.87
C LEU A 156 -12.47 0.54 12.49
N TRP A 157 -13.31 1.17 11.67
CA TRP A 157 -14.63 1.67 12.08
C TRP A 157 -15.47 0.56 12.69
N TRP A 158 -15.41 -0.63 12.10
CA TRP A 158 -16.12 -1.80 12.59
C TRP A 158 -15.62 -2.28 13.95
N GLU A 159 -14.32 -2.27 14.19
CA GLU A 159 -13.77 -2.64 15.50
C GLU A 159 -14.07 -1.59 16.58
N ALA A 160 -14.18 -0.32 16.21
CA ALA A 160 -14.46 0.78 17.14
C ALA A 160 -15.90 0.77 17.69
N ARG A 161 -16.84 0.18 16.97
CA ARG A 161 -18.26 0.08 17.39
C ARG A 161 -18.59 -1.16 18.21
N GLU A 162 -17.67 -2.13 18.33
CA GLU A 162 -17.84 -3.40 19.06
C GLU A 162 -17.17 -3.38 20.43
#